data_AF-A0AA95GK66-F1
#
_entry.id   AF-A0AA95GK66-F1
#
_cell.length_a   1.000
_cell.length_b   1.000
_cell.length_c   1.000
_cell.angle_alpha   90.00
_cell.angle_beta   90.00
_cell.angle_gamma   90.00
#
_symmetry.space_group_name_H-M   'P 1'
#
loop_
_entity.id
_entity.type
_entity.pdbx_description
1 polymer ?
#
loop_
_entity_poly.entity_id
_entity_poly.type
_entity_poly.pdbx_seq_one_letter_code
_entity_poly.pdbx_strand_id
1 'polypeptide(L)'
;MPSPQPVAQFYFYAPEAWMKPATKEIIAIVKNSSYDDKQVIDEKGNINVIGYQRWLRHNKTALDNTLFANDPERQPPYILSVTTDRYYPDDQQQQRQQINFIDGAGRSLQTALRVPAGDAYIVTKAGNLAKNKRGAAKQAPTTTRWAVTGRVEYDNKGLVVRQYQPFFSNSWHYIIDDSGRDDYYADTHYYDPLGREIRTVTAKGYERRQQYYPWFTVSEDENDTAADLTN
;
A
#
# COMPACT_ATOMS: atom_id res chain seq x y z
N MET A 1 -16.79 -7.37 -22.73
CA MET A 1 -16.65 -5.96 -22.31
C MET A 1 -17.64 -5.71 -21.18
N PRO A 2 -17.32 -4.90 -20.16
CA PRO A 2 -18.32 -4.48 -19.17
C PRO A 2 -19.44 -3.68 -19.84
N SER A 3 -20.64 -3.68 -19.27
CA SER A 3 -21.77 -2.94 -19.85
C SER A 3 -21.51 -1.42 -19.84
N PRO A 4 -21.96 -0.68 -20.87
CA PRO A 4 -21.88 0.78 -20.87
C PRO A 4 -22.58 1.38 -19.64
N GLN A 5 -21.96 2.39 -19.04
CA GLN A 5 -22.45 3.09 -17.85
C GLN A 5 -23.01 4.46 -18.25
N PRO A 6 -24.15 4.88 -17.68
CA PRO A 6 -24.79 6.16 -17.97
C PRO A 6 -24.13 7.35 -17.23
N VAL A 7 -22.92 7.18 -16.70
CA VAL A 7 -22.20 8.19 -15.92
C VAL A 7 -20.79 8.40 -16.47
N ALA A 8 -20.30 9.63 -16.39
CA ALA A 8 -18.91 9.95 -16.72
C ALA A 8 -17.93 9.37 -15.70
N GLN A 9 -18.32 9.38 -14.43
CA GLN A 9 -17.50 8.88 -13.33
C GLN A 9 -18.35 8.38 -12.16
N PHE A 10 -17.85 7.38 -11.44
CA PHE A 10 -18.36 6.95 -10.15
C PHE A 10 -17.22 6.49 -9.24
N TYR A 11 -17.49 6.46 -7.94
CA TYR A 11 -16.50 6.23 -6.90
C TYR A 11 -16.98 5.17 -5.92
N PHE A 12 -16.04 4.37 -5.42
CA PHE A 12 -16.23 3.53 -4.25
C PHE A 12 -15.19 3.90 -3.20
N TYR A 13 -15.69 4.16 -1.99
CA TYR A 13 -14.87 4.53 -0.85
C TYR A 13 -14.78 3.33 0.08
N ALA A 14 -13.55 2.93 0.42
CA ALA A 14 -13.28 1.85 1.36
C ALA A 14 -12.39 2.35 2.52
N PRO A 15 -12.90 3.31 3.36
CA PRO A 15 -12.12 3.86 4.47
C PRO A 15 -11.84 2.83 5.57
N GLU A 16 -12.71 1.82 5.69
CA GLU A 16 -12.64 0.78 6.73
C GLU A 16 -11.87 -0.47 6.25
N ALA A 17 -11.24 -0.45 5.07
CA ALA A 17 -10.55 -1.60 4.50
C ALA A 17 -9.38 -2.13 5.36
N TRP A 18 -8.90 -1.32 6.30
CA TRP A 18 -7.87 -1.71 7.27
C TRP A 18 -8.45 -2.49 8.46
N MET A 19 -9.74 -2.31 8.73
CA MET A 19 -10.44 -3.01 9.81
C MET A 19 -10.79 -4.42 9.34
N LYS A 20 -10.62 -5.40 10.25
CA LYS A 20 -10.94 -6.79 9.96
C LYS A 20 -12.42 -7.04 10.19
N PRO A 21 -13.16 -7.64 9.24
CA PRO A 21 -14.52 -8.10 9.50
C PRO A 21 -14.55 -9.15 10.62
N ALA A 22 -15.48 -9.03 11.56
CA ALA A 22 -15.62 -9.96 12.66
C ALA A 22 -16.18 -11.30 12.16
N THR A 23 -15.53 -12.42 12.52
CA THR A 23 -16.05 -13.75 12.22
C THR A 23 -17.25 -14.07 13.12
N LYS A 24 -18.13 -14.98 12.69
CA LYS A 24 -19.28 -15.43 13.49
C LYS A 24 -18.87 -15.94 14.87
N GLU A 25 -17.71 -16.60 14.96
CA GLU A 25 -17.15 -17.10 16.21
C GLU A 25 -16.77 -15.96 17.15
N ILE A 26 -16.07 -14.93 16.67
CA ILE A 26 -15.71 -13.76 17.49
C ILE A 26 -16.97 -13.03 17.95
N ILE A 27 -17.94 -12.84 17.07
CA ILE A 27 -19.22 -12.20 17.41
C ILE A 27 -19.90 -12.98 18.55
N ALA A 28 -19.96 -14.30 18.46
CA ALA A 28 -20.57 -15.13 19.50
C ALA A 28 -19.82 -15.04 20.84
N ILE A 29 -18.48 -15.09 20.82
CA ILE A 29 -17.66 -15.02 22.04
C ILE A 29 -17.80 -13.65 22.72
N VAL A 30 -17.75 -12.56 21.94
CA VAL A 30 -17.88 -11.20 22.47
C VAL A 30 -19.28 -11.00 23.07
N LYS A 31 -20.34 -11.42 22.37
CA LYS A 31 -21.73 -11.31 22.87
C LYS A 31 -22.01 -12.12 24.12
N ASN A 32 -21.31 -13.25 24.30
CA ASN A 32 -21.44 -14.07 25.50
C ASN A 32 -20.56 -13.58 26.67
N SER A 33 -19.78 -12.52 26.47
CA SER A 33 -18.98 -11.90 27.53
C SER A 33 -19.80 -10.84 28.28
N SER A 34 -19.39 -10.51 29.51
CA SER A 34 -20.02 -9.43 30.30
C SER A 34 -19.65 -8.02 29.83
N TYR A 35 -18.89 -7.91 28.73
CA TYR A 35 -18.38 -6.66 28.17
C TYR A 35 -19.35 -6.08 27.13
N ASP A 36 -19.36 -4.76 26.98
CA ASP A 36 -20.11 -4.07 25.94
C ASP A 36 -19.58 -4.47 24.54
N ASP A 37 -20.37 -5.25 23.80
CA ASP A 37 -19.99 -5.81 22.50
C ASP A 37 -19.72 -4.72 21.46
N LYS A 38 -20.40 -3.57 21.58
CA LYS A 38 -20.21 -2.40 20.71
C LYS A 38 -18.85 -1.74 20.84
N GLN A 39 -18.13 -1.97 21.94
CA GLN A 39 -16.75 -1.48 22.06
C GLN A 39 -15.77 -2.34 21.26
N VAL A 40 -16.11 -3.60 21.00
CA VAL A 40 -15.23 -4.57 20.34
C VAL A 40 -15.57 -4.71 18.86
N ILE A 41 -16.85 -4.62 18.50
CA ILE A 41 -17.34 -4.76 17.13
C ILE A 41 -18.21 -3.55 16.81
N ASP A 42 -17.95 -2.89 15.68
CA ASP A 42 -18.74 -1.74 15.25
C ASP A 42 -20.11 -2.15 14.66
N GLU A 43 -20.94 -1.16 14.34
CA GLU A 43 -22.28 -1.39 13.75
C GLU A 43 -22.26 -2.06 12.38
N LYS A 44 -21.12 -1.98 11.68
CA LYS A 44 -20.90 -2.58 10.36
C LYS A 44 -20.30 -3.99 10.45
N GLY A 45 -20.00 -4.47 11.66
CA GLY A 45 -19.47 -5.80 11.92
C GLY A 45 -17.94 -5.89 11.81
N ASN A 46 -17.22 -4.77 11.84
CA ASN A 46 -15.76 -4.77 11.86
C ASN A 46 -15.21 -4.76 13.30
N ILE A 47 -14.01 -5.32 13.48
CA ILE A 47 -13.34 -5.38 14.77
C ILE A 47 -12.66 -4.04 15.09
N ASN A 48 -13.02 -3.45 16.22
CA ASN A 48 -12.32 -2.31 16.82
C ASN A 48 -11.04 -2.81 17.51
N VAL A 49 -9.87 -2.57 16.91
CA VAL A 49 -8.59 -3.11 17.41
C VAL A 49 -8.32 -2.75 18.87
N ILE A 50 -8.49 -1.48 19.26
CA ILE A 50 -8.24 -1.02 20.63
C ILE A 50 -9.25 -1.64 21.62
N GLY A 51 -10.53 -1.68 21.24
CA GLY A 51 -11.58 -2.26 22.06
C GLY A 51 -11.40 -3.75 22.25
N TYR A 52 -11.03 -4.47 21.18
CA TYR A 52 -10.69 -5.89 21.24
C TYR A 52 -9.46 -6.16 22.10
N GLN A 53 -8.39 -5.36 22.00
CA GLN A 53 -7.22 -5.50 22.86
C GLN A 53 -7.55 -5.26 24.34
N ARG A 54 -8.41 -4.28 24.63
CA ARG A 54 -8.90 -4.04 25.99
C ARG A 54 -9.70 -5.25 26.49
N TRP A 55 -10.63 -5.74 25.68
CA TRP A 55 -11.44 -6.91 25.98
C TRP A 55 -10.59 -8.16 26.27
N LEU A 56 -9.55 -8.42 25.48
CA LEU A 56 -8.60 -9.52 25.72
C LEU A 56 -7.85 -9.41 27.05
N ARG A 57 -7.51 -8.18 27.50
CA ARG A 57 -6.83 -8.01 28.80
C ARG A 57 -7.75 -8.33 29.98
N HIS A 58 -9.05 -8.11 29.82
CA HIS A 58 -10.05 -8.36 30.88
C HIS A 58 -10.60 -9.78 30.87
N ASN A 59 -10.60 -10.44 29.70
CA ASN A 59 -11.08 -11.82 29.57
C ASN A 59 -9.90 -12.78 29.42
N LYS A 60 -9.79 -13.76 30.32
CA LYS A 60 -8.80 -14.86 30.24
C LYS A 60 -9.18 -15.90 29.18
N THR A 61 -9.72 -15.48 28.04
CA THR A 61 -10.07 -16.37 26.93
C THR A 61 -8.82 -16.73 26.16
N ALA A 62 -8.67 -18.02 25.82
CA ALA A 62 -7.60 -18.54 24.97
C ALA A 62 -7.84 -18.20 23.48
N LEU A 63 -8.24 -16.96 23.18
CA LEU A 63 -8.35 -16.51 21.80
C LEU A 63 -6.96 -16.22 21.29
N ASP A 64 -6.62 -16.89 20.19
CA ASP A 64 -5.30 -16.88 19.62
C ASP A 64 -4.90 -15.44 19.22
N ASN A 65 -3.79 -14.95 19.78
CA ASN A 65 -3.24 -13.62 19.48
C ASN A 65 -2.90 -13.46 17.99
N THR A 66 -2.93 -14.54 17.22
CA THR A 66 -2.72 -14.59 15.76
C THR A 66 -3.82 -13.91 14.94
N LEU A 67 -4.99 -13.61 15.53
CA LEU A 67 -6.13 -13.08 14.79
C LEU A 67 -5.85 -11.77 14.04
N PHE A 68 -4.91 -10.94 14.53
CA PHE A 68 -4.47 -9.71 13.84
C PHE A 68 -3.08 -9.78 13.23
N ALA A 69 -2.35 -10.86 13.48
CA ALA A 69 -0.93 -10.92 13.15
C ALA A 69 -0.72 -10.95 11.63
N ASN A 70 -1.63 -11.58 10.86
CA ASN A 70 -1.55 -11.61 9.39
C ASN A 70 -2.95 -11.80 8.80
N ASP A 71 -3.56 -10.72 8.32
CA ASP A 71 -4.75 -10.78 7.47
C ASP A 71 -4.37 -10.38 6.05
N PRO A 72 -4.25 -11.33 5.10
CA PRO A 72 -3.86 -11.02 3.72
C PRO A 72 -4.92 -10.19 2.98
N GLU A 73 -6.15 -10.11 3.50
CA GLU A 73 -7.22 -9.30 2.92
C GLU A 73 -7.23 -7.87 3.46
N ARG A 74 -6.44 -7.57 4.51
CA ARG A 74 -6.33 -6.22 5.04
C ARG A 74 -5.65 -5.31 4.02
N GLN A 75 -6.31 -4.21 3.69
CA GLN A 75 -5.82 -3.22 2.73
C GLN A 75 -5.78 -1.84 3.38
N PRO A 76 -4.80 -0.98 3.07
CA PRO A 76 -4.86 0.42 3.47
C PRO A 76 -6.16 1.05 2.95
N PRO A 77 -6.73 2.05 3.64
CA PRO A 77 -7.89 2.80 3.13
C PRO A 77 -7.69 3.20 1.66
N TYR A 78 -8.71 2.99 0.83
CA TYR A 78 -8.59 3.31 -0.59
C TYR A 78 -9.88 3.86 -1.21
N ILE A 79 -9.71 4.49 -2.36
CA ILE A 79 -10.79 5.00 -3.20
C ILE A 79 -10.60 4.41 -4.60
N LEU A 80 -11.60 3.69 -5.09
CA LEU A 80 -11.71 3.29 -6.49
C LEU A 80 -12.48 4.38 -7.23
N SER A 81 -11.86 4.97 -8.25
CA SER A 81 -12.54 5.79 -9.24
C SER A 81 -12.65 5.03 -10.57
N VAL A 82 -13.84 5.08 -11.16
CA VAL A 82 -14.09 4.53 -12.50
C VAL A 82 -14.55 5.66 -13.40
N THR A 83 -13.85 5.86 -14.52
CA THR A 83 -14.13 6.92 -15.49
C THR A 83 -14.42 6.31 -16.85
N THR A 84 -15.52 6.72 -17.49
CA THR A 84 -15.89 6.28 -18.84
C THR A 84 -15.25 7.18 -19.90
N ASP A 85 -14.86 6.60 -21.04
CA ASP A 85 -14.20 7.35 -22.13
C ASP A 85 -15.14 7.80 -23.25
N ARG A 86 -16.36 7.25 -23.31
CA ARG A 86 -17.42 7.58 -24.29
C ARG A 86 -18.77 7.77 -23.60
N TYR A 87 -19.71 8.40 -24.28
CA TYR A 87 -21.07 8.59 -23.77
C TYR A 87 -21.90 7.30 -23.86
N TYR A 88 -22.86 7.15 -22.95
CA TYR A 88 -23.86 6.07 -23.01
C TYR A 88 -24.83 6.30 -24.19
N PRO A 89 -25.31 5.26 -24.89
CA PRO A 89 -25.09 3.81 -24.67
C PRO A 89 -24.02 3.19 -25.58
N ASP A 90 -22.97 3.92 -25.98
CA ASP A 90 -21.93 3.41 -26.89
C ASP A 90 -21.34 2.07 -26.39
N ASP A 91 -21.44 1.02 -27.21
CA ASP A 91 -21.00 -0.34 -26.87
C ASP A 91 -19.47 -0.48 -26.82
N GLN A 92 -18.75 0.48 -27.39
CA GLN A 92 -17.31 0.58 -27.31
C GLN A 92 -16.83 1.32 -26.06
N GLN A 93 -17.72 1.84 -25.21
CA GLN A 93 -17.33 2.56 -24.00
C GLN A 93 -16.43 1.70 -23.11
N GLN A 94 -15.27 2.26 -22.74
CA GLN A 94 -14.33 1.66 -21.80
C GLN A 94 -14.47 2.30 -20.42
N GLN A 95 -14.22 1.48 -19.40
CA GLN A 95 -14.22 1.89 -18.00
C GLN A 95 -12.77 1.91 -17.51
N ARG A 96 -12.18 3.10 -17.39
CA ARG A 96 -10.84 3.31 -16.82
C ARG A 96 -10.95 3.20 -15.31
N GLN A 97 -10.13 2.36 -14.69
CA GLN A 97 -10.18 2.09 -13.24
C GLN A 97 -8.90 2.57 -12.60
N GLN A 98 -9.01 3.39 -11.54
CA GLN A 98 -7.89 3.88 -10.75
C GLN A 98 -8.19 3.68 -9.27
N ILE A 99 -7.22 3.16 -8.52
CA ILE A 99 -7.33 2.97 -7.07
C ILE A 99 -6.25 3.81 -6.41
N ASN A 100 -6.66 4.69 -5.51
CA ASN A 100 -5.76 5.51 -4.71
C ASN A 100 -5.74 4.97 -3.29
N PHE A 101 -4.58 4.54 -2.82
CA PHE A 101 -4.38 4.08 -1.44
C PHE A 101 -3.89 5.22 -0.57
N ILE A 102 -4.40 5.25 0.65
CA ILE A 102 -4.14 6.29 1.64
C ILE A 102 -3.75 5.59 2.95
N ASP A 103 -2.86 6.18 3.73
CA ASP A 103 -2.52 5.68 5.06
C ASP A 103 -3.42 6.26 6.17
N GLY A 104 -3.17 5.84 7.42
CA GLY A 104 -3.93 6.31 8.59
C GLY A 104 -3.74 7.80 8.92
N ALA A 105 -2.78 8.49 8.28
CA ALA A 105 -2.56 9.93 8.43
C ALA A 105 -3.13 10.74 7.24
N GLY A 106 -3.78 10.09 6.28
CA GLY A 106 -4.35 10.75 5.10
C GLY A 106 -3.35 10.96 3.95
N ARG A 107 -2.16 10.38 4.02
CA ARG A 107 -1.11 10.52 2.98
C ARG A 107 -1.32 9.49 1.88
N SER A 108 -1.04 9.85 0.63
CA SER A 108 -1.14 8.94 -0.51
C SER A 108 -0.01 7.90 -0.47
N LEU A 109 -0.36 6.62 -0.40
CA LEU A 109 0.62 5.53 -0.41
C LEU A 109 1.03 5.11 -1.81
N GLN A 110 0.05 4.92 -2.71
CA GLN A 110 0.27 4.58 -4.12
C GLN A 110 -1.00 4.76 -4.93
N THR A 111 -0.85 4.86 -6.25
CA THR A 111 -1.94 4.78 -7.22
C THR A 111 -1.80 3.52 -8.08
N ALA A 112 -2.88 2.76 -8.25
CA ALA A 112 -2.94 1.61 -9.15
C ALA A 112 -3.92 1.89 -10.29
N LEU A 113 -3.43 1.90 -11.53
CA LEU A 113 -4.22 2.14 -12.74
C LEU A 113 -4.42 0.84 -13.52
N ARG A 114 -5.66 0.52 -13.90
CA ARG A 114 -5.95 -0.64 -14.77
C ARG A 114 -5.41 -0.37 -16.17
N VAL A 115 -4.59 -1.29 -16.66
CA VAL A 115 -3.96 -1.20 -18.00
C VAL A 115 -4.26 -2.46 -18.83
N PRO A 116 -4.05 -2.43 -20.16
CA PRO A 116 -4.18 -3.60 -21.01
C PRO A 116 -3.33 -4.78 -20.52
N ALA A 117 -3.68 -6.00 -20.93
CA ALA A 117 -2.95 -7.22 -20.59
C ALA A 117 -1.46 -7.15 -20.99
N GLY A 118 -0.62 -7.90 -20.28
CA GLY A 118 0.81 -8.01 -20.56
C GLY A 118 1.57 -8.55 -19.36
N ASP A 119 2.90 -8.48 -19.41
CA ASP A 119 3.75 -8.95 -18.32
C ASP A 119 3.62 -8.05 -17.09
N ALA A 120 3.58 -8.68 -15.93
CA ALA A 120 3.50 -8.03 -14.63
C ALA A 120 4.13 -8.89 -13.53
N TYR A 121 4.50 -8.25 -12.42
CA TYR A 121 4.80 -8.96 -11.19
C TYR A 121 3.59 -9.72 -10.68
N ILE A 122 3.84 -10.95 -10.20
CA ILE A 122 2.78 -11.84 -9.74
C ILE A 122 2.66 -11.75 -8.23
N VAL A 123 1.52 -11.24 -7.76
CA VAL A 123 1.10 -11.25 -6.35
C VAL A 123 0.36 -12.56 -6.07
N THR A 124 0.74 -13.21 -4.98
CA THR A 124 0.10 -14.44 -4.49
C THR A 124 -1.24 -14.13 -3.82
N LYS A 125 -2.06 -15.17 -3.58
CA LYS A 125 -3.32 -15.02 -2.81
C LYS A 125 -3.11 -14.49 -1.39
N ALA A 126 -1.90 -14.63 -0.84
CA ALA A 126 -1.54 -14.12 0.48
C ALA A 126 -1.09 -12.65 0.47
N GLY A 127 -1.17 -11.95 -0.68
CA GLY A 127 -0.77 -10.54 -0.81
C GLY A 127 0.74 -10.32 -1.00
N ASN A 128 1.54 -11.38 -0.96
CA ASN A 128 3.00 -11.32 -1.13
C ASN A 128 3.42 -11.48 -2.59
N LEU A 129 4.59 -10.93 -2.93
CA LEU A 129 5.21 -11.10 -4.23
C LEU A 129 5.65 -12.56 -4.44
N ALA A 130 5.21 -13.20 -5.51
CA ALA A 130 5.63 -14.55 -5.85
C ALA A 130 7.10 -14.54 -6.28
N LYS A 131 7.88 -15.48 -5.77
CA LYS A 131 9.30 -15.65 -6.15
C LYS A 131 9.47 -16.73 -7.21
N ASN A 132 10.47 -16.58 -8.07
CA ASN A 132 10.90 -17.59 -9.02
C ASN A 132 11.90 -18.58 -8.36
N LYS A 133 12.37 -19.59 -9.11
CA LYS A 133 13.32 -20.60 -8.59
C LYS A 133 14.66 -20.03 -8.11
N ARG A 134 14.99 -18.79 -8.48
CA ARG A 134 16.22 -18.07 -8.09
C ARG A 134 15.98 -17.11 -6.92
N GLY A 135 14.78 -17.07 -6.35
CA GLY A 135 14.44 -16.18 -5.23
C GLY A 135 14.11 -14.74 -5.61
N ALA A 136 14.10 -14.39 -6.89
CA ALA A 136 13.70 -13.06 -7.37
C ALA A 136 12.20 -12.99 -7.68
N ALA A 137 11.61 -11.80 -7.62
CA ALA A 137 10.21 -11.57 -8.01
C ALA A 137 9.86 -12.17 -9.39
N LYS A 138 8.77 -12.92 -9.42
CA LYS A 138 8.26 -13.57 -10.62
C LYS A 138 7.46 -12.57 -11.44
N GLN A 139 7.80 -12.47 -12.72
CA GLN A 139 6.99 -11.79 -13.74
C GLN A 139 6.37 -12.83 -14.68
N ALA A 140 5.12 -12.61 -15.08
CA ALA A 140 4.45 -13.42 -16.10
C ALA A 140 3.30 -12.63 -16.76
N PRO A 141 2.82 -13.06 -17.94
CA PRO A 141 1.66 -12.46 -18.58
C PRO A 141 0.41 -12.57 -17.72
N THR A 142 -0.37 -11.49 -17.64
CA THR A 142 -1.66 -11.44 -16.96
C THR A 142 -2.69 -10.65 -17.77
N THR A 143 -3.94 -11.12 -17.75
CA THR A 143 -5.09 -10.40 -18.32
C THR A 143 -5.61 -9.28 -17.41
N THR A 144 -5.25 -9.35 -16.12
CA THR A 144 -5.56 -8.33 -15.11
C THR A 144 -4.25 -7.68 -14.73
N ARG A 145 -3.90 -6.57 -15.39
CA ARG A 145 -2.66 -5.84 -15.17
C ARG A 145 -2.93 -4.44 -14.63
N TRP A 146 -2.14 -4.03 -13.65
CA TRP A 146 -2.21 -2.73 -12.99
C TRP A 146 -0.86 -2.04 -13.07
N ALA A 147 -0.82 -0.78 -13.49
CA ALA A 147 0.35 0.07 -13.35
C ALA A 147 0.30 0.73 -11.97
N VAL A 148 1.26 0.40 -11.12
CA VAL A 148 1.42 1.01 -9.79
C VAL A 148 2.40 2.16 -9.91
N THR A 149 1.99 3.35 -9.49
CA THR A 149 2.76 4.60 -9.60
C THR A 149 2.74 5.37 -8.29
N GLY A 150 3.77 6.17 -8.04
CA GLY A 150 3.82 7.04 -6.87
C GLY A 150 3.78 6.26 -5.55
N ARG A 151 4.34 5.04 -5.55
CA ARG A 151 4.44 4.25 -4.32
C ARG A 151 5.51 4.87 -3.43
N VAL A 152 5.13 5.17 -2.19
CA VAL A 152 5.96 5.88 -1.22
C VAL A 152 5.88 5.21 0.15
N GLU A 153 7.03 4.99 0.78
CA GLU A 153 7.13 4.70 2.21
C GLU A 153 7.42 5.99 2.97
N TYR A 154 6.59 6.28 3.97
CA TYR A 154 6.78 7.43 4.87
C TYR A 154 7.33 6.98 6.21
N ASP A 155 8.09 7.84 6.86
CA ASP A 155 8.35 7.71 8.29
C ASP A 155 7.16 8.20 9.14
N ASN A 156 7.29 8.08 10.46
CA ASN A 156 6.29 8.56 11.42
C ASN A 156 6.14 10.10 11.44
N LYS A 157 7.07 10.85 10.84
CA LYS A 157 7.00 12.31 10.68
C LYS A 157 6.34 12.74 9.37
N GLY A 158 6.13 11.81 8.43
CA GLY A 158 5.61 12.11 7.09
C GLY A 158 6.67 12.47 6.06
N LEU A 159 7.94 12.21 6.37
CA LEU A 159 9.03 12.33 5.41
C LEU A 159 9.10 11.06 4.55
N VAL A 160 9.43 11.24 3.27
CA VAL A 160 9.49 10.16 2.28
C VAL A 160 10.77 9.36 2.50
N VAL A 161 10.71 8.15 3.04
CA VAL A 161 11.92 7.33 3.26
C VAL A 161 12.30 6.56 2.00
N ARG A 162 11.30 6.06 1.25
CA ARG A 162 11.52 5.42 -0.05
C ARG A 162 10.51 5.87 -1.06
N GLN A 163 11.01 6.19 -2.25
CA GLN A 163 10.19 6.47 -3.42
C GLN A 163 10.44 5.41 -4.48
N TYR A 164 9.41 4.62 -4.78
CA TYR A 164 9.52 3.48 -5.69
C TYR A 164 9.31 3.87 -7.14
N GLN A 165 10.04 3.20 -8.03
CA GLN A 165 9.80 3.29 -9.46
C GLN A 165 8.45 2.65 -9.83
N PRO A 166 7.77 3.13 -10.89
CA PRO A 166 6.55 2.49 -11.38
C PRO A 166 6.76 1.03 -11.77
N PHE A 167 5.79 0.17 -11.47
CA PHE A 167 5.84 -1.24 -11.83
C PHE A 167 4.47 -1.79 -12.22
N PHE A 168 4.46 -2.90 -12.94
CA PHE A 168 3.23 -3.62 -13.28
C PHE A 168 2.95 -4.74 -12.28
N SER A 169 1.71 -4.85 -11.82
CA SER A 169 1.22 -5.91 -10.93
C SER A 169 0.03 -6.63 -11.54
N ASN A 170 -0.12 -7.93 -11.27
CA ASN A 170 -1.32 -8.69 -11.63
C ASN A 170 -2.53 -8.44 -10.73
N SER A 171 -2.33 -7.68 -9.65
CA SER A 171 -3.33 -7.38 -8.63
C SER A 171 -3.31 -5.89 -8.28
N TRP A 172 -4.48 -5.34 -7.99
CA TRP A 172 -4.60 -3.98 -7.47
C TRP A 172 -4.34 -3.88 -5.96
N HIS A 173 -4.36 -5.01 -5.25
CA HIS A 173 -4.13 -5.06 -3.81
C HIS A 173 -2.76 -4.46 -3.48
N TYR A 174 -2.72 -3.72 -2.37
CA TYR A 174 -1.49 -3.20 -1.81
C TYR A 174 -0.57 -4.35 -1.39
N ILE A 175 0.68 -4.32 -1.88
CA ILE A 175 1.67 -5.35 -1.62
C ILE A 175 2.44 -4.95 -0.37
N ILE A 176 2.37 -5.78 0.68
CA ILE A 176 2.96 -5.49 1.99
C ILE A 176 4.48 -5.28 1.86
N ASP A 177 4.99 -4.21 2.50
CA ASP A 177 6.33 -3.64 2.29
C ASP A 177 7.47 -4.63 2.56
N ASP A 178 7.35 -5.51 3.56
CA ASP A 178 8.40 -6.49 3.90
C ASP A 178 8.67 -7.49 2.77
N SER A 179 7.70 -7.73 1.88
CA SER A 179 7.86 -8.65 0.75
C SER A 179 8.46 -8.00 -0.50
N GLY A 180 8.45 -6.66 -0.59
CA GLY A 180 8.75 -5.92 -1.82
C GLY A 180 10.03 -5.09 -1.79
N ARG A 181 10.55 -4.74 -0.61
CA ARG A 181 11.73 -3.87 -0.45
C ARG A 181 12.95 -4.34 -1.23
N ASP A 182 13.16 -5.64 -1.32
CA ASP A 182 14.33 -6.21 -2.00
C ASP A 182 14.11 -6.46 -3.50
N ASP A 183 12.87 -6.37 -3.99
CA ASP A 183 12.54 -6.69 -5.39
C ASP A 183 12.20 -5.47 -6.25
N TYR A 184 11.78 -4.37 -5.63
CA TYR A 184 11.44 -3.14 -6.34
C TYR A 184 12.58 -2.14 -6.28
N TYR A 185 12.77 -1.41 -7.38
CA TYR A 185 13.68 -0.29 -7.45
C TYR A 185 13.09 0.91 -6.71
N ALA A 186 13.84 1.45 -5.75
CA ALA A 186 13.46 2.65 -5.01
C ALA A 186 14.66 3.53 -4.73
N ASP A 187 14.42 4.84 -4.76
CA ASP A 187 15.34 5.83 -4.22
C ASP A 187 15.07 5.93 -2.72
N THR A 188 16.12 5.93 -1.90
CA THR A 188 16.04 6.04 -0.44
C THR A 188 16.50 7.42 -0.01
N HIS A 189 15.65 8.15 0.71
CA HIS A 189 15.92 9.52 1.13
C HIS A 189 16.22 9.57 2.64
N TYR A 190 17.17 10.41 3.01
CA TYR A 190 17.62 10.59 4.39
C TYR A 190 17.51 12.06 4.78
N TYR A 191 17.10 12.26 6.02
CA TYR A 191 16.79 13.57 6.55
C TYR A 191 17.60 13.87 7.81
N ASP A 192 17.91 15.14 8.02
CA ASP A 192 18.47 15.62 9.28
C ASP A 192 17.38 15.76 10.37
N PRO A 193 17.73 16.07 11.63
CA PRO A 193 16.76 16.27 12.69
C PRO A 193 15.75 17.40 12.44
N LEU A 194 16.08 18.36 11.56
CA LEU A 194 15.19 19.45 11.16
C LEU A 194 14.24 19.07 10.02
N GLY A 195 14.37 17.86 9.46
CA GLY A 195 13.54 17.35 8.37
C GLY A 195 14.00 17.79 6.98
N ARG A 196 15.22 18.30 6.84
CA ARG A 196 15.80 18.64 5.53
C ARG A 196 16.44 17.41 4.92
N GLU A 197 16.20 17.18 3.63
CA GLU A 197 16.87 16.10 2.91
C GLU A 197 18.36 16.40 2.79
N ILE A 198 19.18 15.45 3.22
CA ILE A 198 20.65 15.55 3.25
C ILE A 198 21.34 14.51 2.39
N ARG A 199 20.63 13.43 2.03
CA ARG A 199 21.19 12.34 1.24
C ARG A 199 20.09 11.58 0.52
N THR A 200 20.33 11.23 -0.73
CA THR A 200 19.47 10.34 -1.51
C THR A 200 20.33 9.24 -2.09
N VAL A 201 19.98 7.97 -1.85
CA VAL A 201 20.60 6.82 -2.52
C VAL A 201 19.65 6.36 -3.61
N THR A 202 20.06 6.52 -4.87
CA THR A 202 19.26 6.11 -6.03
C THR A 202 19.08 4.60 -6.08
N ALA A 203 18.08 4.12 -6.79
CA ALA A 203 17.84 2.69 -6.97
C ALA A 203 19.02 1.94 -7.61
N LYS A 204 19.91 2.64 -8.32
CA LYS A 204 21.13 2.08 -8.92
C LYS A 204 22.32 2.07 -7.95
N GLY A 205 22.19 2.71 -6.79
CA GLY A 205 23.21 2.77 -5.74
C GLY A 205 24.10 4.02 -5.75
N TYR A 206 23.91 4.95 -6.70
CA TYR A 206 24.57 6.25 -6.65
C TYR A 206 23.95 7.16 -5.60
N GLU A 207 24.69 8.17 -5.18
CA GLU A 207 24.33 9.04 -4.07
C GLU A 207 24.22 10.51 -4.50
N ARG A 208 23.26 11.23 -3.94
CA ARG A 208 23.24 12.70 -3.93
C ARG A 208 23.39 13.15 -2.48
N ARG A 209 24.17 14.20 -2.21
CA ARG A 209 24.35 14.75 -0.87
C ARG A 209 24.03 16.24 -0.83
N GLN A 210 23.43 16.66 0.27
CA GLN A 210 23.15 18.05 0.58
C GLN A 210 23.68 18.37 1.98
N GLN A 211 24.58 19.35 2.07
CA GLN A 211 25.19 19.76 3.33
C GLN A 211 24.84 21.21 3.63
N TYR A 212 24.22 21.45 4.78
CA TYR A 212 23.76 22.78 5.18
C TYR A 212 24.69 23.36 6.25
N TYR A 213 25.36 24.46 5.90
CA TYR A 213 26.17 25.25 6.83
C TYR A 213 25.50 26.62 7.08
N PRO A 214 25.89 27.37 8.13
CA PRO A 214 25.26 28.65 8.43
C PRO A 214 25.35 29.69 7.30
N TRP A 215 26.40 29.62 6.47
CA TRP A 215 26.73 30.66 5.49
C TRP A 215 26.64 30.19 4.02
N PHE A 216 26.56 28.89 3.79
CA PHE A 216 26.49 28.30 2.46
C PHE A 216 25.89 26.90 2.51
N THR A 217 25.59 26.36 1.34
CA THR A 217 25.10 24.99 1.19
C THR A 217 25.91 24.31 0.10
N VAL A 218 26.24 23.05 0.29
CA VAL A 218 26.93 22.22 -0.69
C VAL A 218 25.93 21.21 -1.25
N SER A 219 25.87 21.10 -2.57
CA SER A 219 25.07 20.12 -3.29
C SER A 219 26.01 19.28 -4.14
N GLU A 220 25.98 17.97 -3.94
CA GLU A 220 26.82 17.00 -4.65
C GLU A 220 25.87 16.04 -5.39
N ASP A 221 26.06 15.91 -6.70
CA ASP A 221 25.28 14.99 -7.53
C ASP A 221 25.88 13.58 -7.57
N GLU A 222 25.27 12.68 -8.36
CA GLU A 222 25.75 11.31 -8.51
C GLU A 222 27.18 11.20 -9.06
N ASN A 223 27.64 12.14 -9.88
CA ASN A 223 28.99 12.13 -10.43
C ASN A 223 30.00 12.62 -9.39
N ASP A 224 29.64 13.66 -8.62
CA ASP A 224 30.48 14.20 -7.54
C ASP A 224 30.77 13.14 -6.47
N THR A 225 29.76 12.34 -6.11
CA THR A 225 29.90 11.28 -5.09
C THR A 225 30.38 9.94 -5.64
N ALA A 226 30.43 9.76 -6.97
CA ALA A 226 30.77 8.46 -7.58
C ALA A 226 32.15 7.94 -7.19
N ALA A 227 33.13 8.84 -7.00
CA ALA A 227 34.49 8.48 -6.62
C ALA A 227 34.57 7.84 -5.22
N ASP A 228 33.66 8.21 -4.32
CA ASP A 228 33.61 7.71 -2.94
C ASP A 228 33.07 6.27 -2.85
N LEU A 229 32.30 5.83 -3.87
CA LEU A 229 31.63 4.51 -3.89
C LEU A 229 32.53 3.36 -4.39
N THR A 230 33.69 3.67 -4.97
CA THR A 230 34.61 2.69 -5.59
C THR A 230 35.76 2.21 -4.69
N ASN A 231 35.78 2.62 -3.41
CA ASN A 231 36.74 2.17 -2.39
C ASN A 231 36.11 1.17 -1.43
#